data_AF-A0A7J2VUX2-F1
#
_entry.id   AF-A0A7J2VUX2-F1
#
_cell.length_a   1.000
_cell.length_b   1.000
_cell.length_c   1.000
_cell.angle_alpha   90.00
_cell.angle_beta   90.00
_cell.angle_gamma   90.00
#
_symmetry.space_group_name_H-M   'P 1'
#
loop_
_entity.id
_entity.type
_entity.pdbx_description
1 polymer ?
#
loop_
_entity_poly.entity_id
_entity_poly.type
_entity_poly.pdbx_seq_one_letter_code
_entity_poly.pdbx_strand_id
1 'polypeptide(L)'
;MATFEEDVVKAYYNLNNYFTIENVPFHAKEKRTGGKGRGEIDLIAIKINKDNGRLEEAIHVEITTSIDAKFPFISKKGGADEVYKLLRKFFKNDADNKLAEYYSGKYKYQFITSPFAKDVSDKLKKRLKDFKAKIIDYKMNDEAILITIKYNGKIKQIEIIPFTVILKRFLDLIQDRKEYFSKVTIRAMQWFSILKKEYQTIDTFW
;
A
#
# COMPACT_ATOMS: atom_id res chain seq x y z
N MET A 1 0.18 11.06 12.99
CA MET A 1 -0.54 11.95 12.04
C MET A 1 -0.38 11.28 10.69
N ALA A 2 -1.49 10.99 10.00
CA ALA A 2 -1.43 10.27 8.73
C ALA A 2 -0.67 11.09 7.68
N THR A 3 0.13 10.41 6.86
CA THR A 3 0.86 11.03 5.74
C THR A 3 -0.10 11.39 4.60
N PHE A 4 0.34 12.24 3.67
CA PHE A 4 -0.43 12.55 2.47
C PHE A 4 -0.78 11.28 1.68
N GLU A 5 0.19 10.38 1.55
CA GLU A 5 0.04 9.12 0.85
C GLU A 5 -0.99 8.21 1.52
N GLU A 6 -0.97 8.09 2.85
CA GLU A 6 -2.01 7.37 3.61
C GLU A 6 -3.41 7.95 3.36
N ASP A 7 -3.56 9.29 3.39
CA ASP A 7 -4.84 9.95 3.14
C ASP A 7 -5.36 9.66 1.72
N VAL A 8 -4.49 9.69 0.70
CA VAL A 8 -4.85 9.37 -0.70
C VAL A 8 -5.23 7.91 -0.86
N VAL A 9 -4.44 6.98 -0.31
CA VAL A 9 -4.71 5.54 -0.39
C VAL A 9 -6.03 5.21 0.30
N LYS A 10 -6.27 5.78 1.48
CA LYS A 10 -7.54 5.63 2.20
C LYS A 10 -8.72 6.16 1.38
N ALA A 11 -8.60 7.37 0.83
CA ALA A 11 -9.65 7.95 -0.01
C ALA A 11 -9.94 7.09 -1.25
N TYR A 12 -8.89 6.59 -1.92
CA TYR A 12 -9.01 5.65 -3.04
C TYR A 12 -9.81 4.40 -2.66
N TYR A 13 -9.52 3.79 -1.53
CA TYR A 13 -10.26 2.61 -1.07
C TYR A 13 -11.71 2.92 -0.72
N ASN A 14 -11.97 4.02 -0.02
CA ASN A 14 -13.34 4.43 0.32
C ASN A 14 -14.20 4.67 -0.93
N LEU A 15 -13.64 5.30 -1.97
CA LEU A 15 -14.34 5.52 -3.24
C LEU A 15 -14.65 4.23 -4.00
N ASN A 16 -13.89 3.16 -3.74
CA ASN A 16 -14.15 1.82 -4.28
C ASN A 16 -15.04 0.95 -3.37
N ASN A 17 -15.76 1.58 -2.43
CA ASN A 17 -16.68 0.95 -1.49
C ASN A 17 -16.03 0.04 -0.44
N TYR A 18 -14.77 0.31 -0.07
CA TYR A 18 -14.14 -0.35 1.07
C TYR A 18 -14.40 0.46 2.34
N PHE A 19 -14.63 -0.23 3.45
CA PHE A 19 -14.47 0.32 4.78
C PHE A 19 -12.98 0.27 5.16
N THR A 20 -12.42 1.39 5.61
CA THR A 20 -11.00 1.50 5.93
C THR A 20 -10.73 1.77 7.41
N ILE A 21 -9.73 1.09 7.98
CA ILE A 21 -9.20 1.34 9.33
C ILE A 21 -7.70 1.66 9.20
N GLU A 22 -7.26 2.80 9.71
CA GLU A 22 -5.87 3.29 9.59
C GLU A 22 -5.10 3.21 10.90
N ASN A 23 -3.77 3.20 10.82
CA ASN A 23 -2.84 3.29 11.96
C ASN A 23 -3.20 2.31 13.08
N VAL A 24 -3.31 1.02 12.76
CA VAL A 24 -3.76 -0.01 13.71
C VAL A 24 -2.57 -0.51 14.53
N PRO A 25 -2.42 -0.11 15.81
CA PRO A 25 -1.29 -0.52 16.61
C PRO A 25 -1.48 -1.96 17.11
N PHE A 26 -0.37 -2.66 17.32
CA PHE A 26 -0.36 -3.96 17.98
C PHE A 26 0.94 -4.20 18.75
N HIS A 27 0.87 -5.13 19.71
CA HIS A 27 2.03 -5.60 20.44
C HIS A 27 2.64 -6.81 19.72
N ALA A 28 3.95 -6.76 19.49
CA ALA A 28 4.70 -7.91 19.02
C ALA A 28 4.92 -8.88 20.20
N LYS A 29 4.71 -10.17 19.96
CA LYS A 29 4.90 -11.26 20.94
C LYS A 29 6.34 -11.31 21.43
N GLU A 30 7.31 -11.03 20.56
CA GLU A 30 8.71 -10.88 20.93
C GLU A 30 9.10 -9.41 21.07
N LYS A 31 9.63 -9.03 22.25
CA LYS A 31 10.23 -7.71 22.46
C LYS A 31 11.45 -7.56 21.54
N ARG A 32 11.39 -6.59 20.64
CA ARG A 32 12.52 -6.24 19.76
C ARG A 32 13.71 -5.76 20.60
N THR A 33 14.93 -6.15 20.21
CA THR A 33 16.16 -5.58 20.76
C THR A 33 16.14 -4.05 20.60
N GLY A 34 16.09 -3.34 21.74
CA GLY A 34 16.07 -1.86 21.79
C GLY A 34 14.72 -1.18 21.48
N GLY A 35 13.61 -1.91 21.36
CA GLY A 35 12.30 -1.33 21.00
C GLY A 35 11.17 -1.67 21.98
N LYS A 36 10.13 -0.84 22.03
CA LYS A 36 8.94 -1.03 22.90
C LYS A 36 8.02 -2.20 22.50
N GLY A 37 8.45 -3.12 21.63
CA GLY A 37 7.62 -4.25 21.17
C GLY A 37 6.32 -3.84 20.48
N ARG A 38 6.31 -2.69 19.78
CA ARG A 38 5.12 -2.16 19.08
C ARG A 38 5.26 -2.31 17.57
N GLY A 39 4.17 -2.70 16.92
CA GLY A 39 3.97 -2.66 15.48
C GLY A 39 2.72 -1.86 15.14
N GLU A 40 2.58 -1.54 13.87
CA GLU A 40 1.45 -0.81 13.30
C GLU A 40 1.16 -1.39 11.92
N ILE A 41 -0.12 -1.52 11.59
CA ILE A 41 -0.61 -1.74 10.23
C ILE A 41 -1.10 -0.39 9.73
N ASP A 42 -0.56 0.09 8.61
CA ASP A 42 -0.90 1.41 8.11
C ASP A 42 -2.39 1.50 7.74
N LEU A 43 -2.91 0.51 6.99
CA LEU A 43 -4.31 0.49 6.56
C LEU A 43 -4.86 -0.93 6.38
N ILE A 44 -6.08 -1.15 6.87
CA ILE A 44 -6.90 -2.32 6.57
C ILE A 44 -8.10 -1.84 5.74
N ALA A 45 -8.34 -2.44 4.58
CA ALA A 45 -9.50 -2.16 3.74
C ALA A 45 -10.38 -3.41 3.60
N ILE A 46 -11.67 -3.30 3.91
CA ILE A 46 -12.63 -4.42 3.87
C ILE A 46 -13.82 -4.02 3.00
N LYS A 47 -14.14 -4.86 2.02
CA LYS A 47 -15.31 -4.70 1.16
C LYS A 47 -16.37 -5.73 1.52
N ILE A 48 -17.59 -5.25 1.73
CA ILE A 48 -18.75 -6.07 2.08
C ILE A 48 -19.77 -5.96 0.96
N ASN A 49 -20.31 -7.10 0.54
CA ASN A 49 -21.42 -7.16 -0.40
C ASN A 49 -22.67 -6.61 0.28
N LYS A 50 -23.27 -5.57 -0.30
CA LYS A 50 -24.44 -4.90 0.31
C LYS A 50 -25.70 -5.77 0.30
N ASP A 51 -25.83 -6.70 -0.64
CA ASP A 51 -27.04 -7.48 -0.85
C ASP A 51 -27.14 -8.65 0.14
N ASN A 52 -26.01 -9.25 0.50
CA ASN A 52 -25.98 -10.42 1.39
C ASN A 52 -25.15 -10.25 2.67
N GLY A 53 -24.53 -9.07 2.87
CA GLY A 53 -23.73 -8.75 4.04
C GLY A 53 -22.42 -9.55 4.17
N ARG A 54 -22.05 -10.36 3.15
CA ARG A 54 -20.83 -11.18 3.19
C ARG A 54 -19.62 -10.35 2.79
N LEU A 55 -18.48 -10.71 3.36
CA LEU A 55 -17.20 -10.13 2.98
C LEU A 55 -16.84 -10.56 1.55
N GLU A 56 -16.60 -9.58 0.69
CA GLU A 56 -16.11 -9.80 -0.68
C GLU A 56 -14.59 -9.83 -0.70
N GLU A 57 -13.96 -8.89 0.01
CA GLU A 57 -12.52 -8.74 0.00
C GLU A 57 -11.99 -8.08 1.28
N ALA A 58 -10.80 -8.49 1.69
CA ALA A 58 -10.04 -7.85 2.76
C ALA A 58 -8.59 -7.66 2.32
N ILE A 59 -8.05 -6.46 2.54
CA ILE A 59 -6.71 -6.07 2.10
C ILE A 59 -5.95 -5.48 3.28
N HIS A 60 -4.76 -6.02 3.52
CA HIS A 60 -3.75 -5.43 4.39
C HIS A 60 -2.81 -4.59 3.52
N VAL A 61 -2.82 -3.28 3.75
CA VAL A 61 -2.03 -2.33 2.99
C VAL A 61 -0.95 -1.75 3.87
N GLU A 62 0.26 -1.68 3.32
CA GLU A 62 1.42 -1.06 3.93
C GLU A 62 2.00 -0.06 2.94
N ILE A 63 2.28 1.15 3.42
CA ILE A 63 2.72 2.29 2.63
C ILE A 63 4.15 2.61 3.04
N THR A 64 5.02 2.80 2.06
CA THR A 64 6.41 3.24 2.26
C THR A 64 6.87 3.96 1.01
N THR A 65 6.78 5.29 1.04
CA THR A 65 7.13 6.13 -0.10
C THR A 65 8.32 7.02 0.24
N SER A 66 9.03 7.43 -0.81
CA SER A 66 10.04 8.48 -0.81
C SER A 66 9.86 9.28 -2.10
N ILE A 67 10.02 10.59 -1.99
CA ILE A 67 9.83 11.53 -3.09
C ILE A 67 11.03 11.47 -4.05
N ASP A 68 12.22 11.25 -3.51
CA ASP A 68 13.51 11.31 -4.20
C ASP A 68 14.09 9.94 -4.57
N ALA A 69 13.66 8.87 -3.91
CA ALA A 69 14.15 7.52 -4.17
C ALA A 69 13.22 6.71 -5.08
N LYS A 70 13.82 5.76 -5.79
CA LYS A 70 13.10 4.75 -6.57
C LYS A 70 13.16 3.40 -5.88
N PHE A 71 12.06 2.64 -5.96
CA PHE A 71 11.98 1.32 -5.37
C PHE A 71 12.70 0.25 -6.21
N PRO A 72 13.42 -0.70 -5.57
CA PRO A 72 13.75 -0.70 -4.15
C PRO A 72 14.94 0.23 -3.86
N PHE A 73 14.78 1.09 -2.86
CA PHE A 73 15.89 1.80 -2.24
C PHE A 73 16.63 0.85 -1.28
N ILE A 74 17.88 0.54 -1.61
CA ILE A 74 18.73 -0.38 -0.86
C ILE A 74 19.65 0.42 0.06
N SER A 75 19.65 0.10 1.35
CA SER A 75 20.49 0.76 2.34
C SER A 75 21.20 -0.24 3.24
N LYS A 76 22.40 0.11 3.68
CA LYS A 76 23.09 -0.63 4.76
C LYS A 76 22.37 -0.46 6.11
N LYS A 77 21.65 0.65 6.30
CA LYS A 77 20.79 0.87 7.47
C LYS A 77 19.46 0.17 7.22
N GLY A 78 19.21 -0.96 7.89
CA GLY A 78 18.00 -1.78 7.66
C GLY A 78 16.69 -0.99 7.76
N GLY A 79 16.61 0.01 8.64
CA GLY A 79 15.42 0.87 8.76
C GLY A 79 15.12 1.74 7.54
N ALA A 80 16.07 1.96 6.65
CA ALA A 80 15.90 2.72 5.41
C ALA A 80 15.73 1.81 4.18
N ASP A 81 16.11 0.53 4.26
CA ASP A 81 16.02 -0.43 3.15
C ASP A 81 14.57 -0.87 2.90
N GLU A 82 14.04 -0.58 1.71
CA GLU A 82 12.62 -0.84 1.40
C GLU A 82 12.30 -2.34 1.30
N VAL A 83 13.25 -3.17 0.88
CA VAL A 83 13.06 -4.63 0.84
C VAL A 83 13.03 -5.20 2.26
N TYR A 84 13.89 -4.69 3.13
CA TYR A 84 13.83 -5.02 4.56
C TYR A 84 12.51 -4.57 5.19
N LYS A 85 12.03 -3.37 4.86
CA LYS A 85 10.73 -2.85 5.36
C LYS A 85 9.57 -3.75 4.91
N LEU A 86 9.52 -4.17 3.65
CA LEU A 86 8.54 -5.12 3.13
C LEU A 86 8.54 -6.42 3.95
N LEU A 87 9.71 -7.05 4.11
CA LEU A 87 9.84 -8.28 4.89
C LEU A 87 9.43 -8.06 6.35
N ARG A 88 9.83 -6.93 6.94
CA ARG A 88 9.49 -6.59 8.31
C ARG A 88 7.98 -6.44 8.50
N LYS A 89 7.33 -5.63 7.65
CA LYS A 89 5.91 -5.29 7.75
C LYS A 89 5.00 -6.51 7.55
N PHE A 90 5.30 -7.37 6.57
CA PHE A 90 4.42 -8.51 6.24
C PHE A 90 4.78 -9.83 6.90
N PHE A 91 6.05 -10.09 7.24
CA PHE A 91 6.49 -11.42 7.70
C PHE A 91 6.97 -11.44 9.14
N LYS A 92 7.74 -10.43 9.57
CA LYS A 92 8.33 -10.39 10.93
C LYS A 92 7.40 -9.84 11.99
N ASN A 93 6.38 -9.08 11.59
CA ASN A 93 5.41 -8.53 12.50
C ASN A 93 4.32 -9.57 12.83
N ASP A 94 3.78 -9.49 14.05
CA ASP A 94 2.55 -10.18 14.48
C ASP A 94 1.27 -9.58 13.87
N ALA A 95 1.41 -8.87 12.74
CA ALA A 95 0.31 -8.27 12.01
C ALA A 95 -0.76 -9.30 11.66
N ASP A 96 -0.38 -10.55 11.36
CA ASP A 96 -1.33 -11.65 11.09
C ASP A 96 -2.27 -11.91 12.26
N ASN A 97 -1.75 -11.91 13.50
CA ASN A 97 -2.57 -12.10 14.69
C ASN A 97 -3.52 -10.92 14.87
N LYS A 98 -3.03 -9.70 14.60
CA LYS A 98 -3.85 -8.49 14.70
C LYS A 98 -4.95 -8.45 13.63
N LEU A 99 -4.64 -8.84 12.40
CA LEU A 99 -5.61 -8.93 11.30
C LEU A 99 -6.73 -9.92 11.62
N ALA A 100 -6.40 -11.04 12.26
CA ALA A 100 -7.38 -12.05 12.68
C ALA A 100 -8.43 -11.53 13.69
N GLU A 101 -8.15 -10.43 14.40
CA GLU A 101 -9.14 -9.78 15.27
C GLU A 101 -10.25 -9.07 14.47
N TYR A 102 -9.97 -8.68 13.22
CA TYR A 102 -10.93 -7.99 12.34
C TYR A 102 -11.62 -8.95 11.38
N TYR A 103 -10.88 -9.92 10.83
CA TYR A 103 -11.41 -10.92 9.93
C TYR A 103 -10.56 -12.20 9.96
N SER A 104 -11.20 -13.36 10.13
CA SER A 104 -10.52 -14.66 10.22
C SER A 104 -10.16 -15.28 8.87
N GLY A 105 -10.58 -14.69 7.75
CA GLY A 105 -10.30 -15.23 6.42
C GLY A 105 -9.00 -14.72 5.79
N LYS A 106 -8.89 -14.90 4.48
CA LYS A 106 -7.67 -14.55 3.74
C LYS A 106 -7.64 -13.06 3.40
N TYR A 107 -6.55 -12.41 3.78
CA TYR A 107 -6.20 -11.07 3.34
C TYR A 107 -5.38 -11.11 2.05
N LYS A 108 -5.64 -10.16 1.16
CA LYS A 108 -4.67 -9.73 0.14
C LYS A 108 -3.66 -8.80 0.80
N TYR A 109 -2.40 -8.85 0.36
CA TYR A 109 -1.33 -8.01 0.90
C TYR A 109 -0.84 -7.05 -0.18
N GLN A 110 -0.86 -5.76 0.13
CA GLN A 110 -0.39 -4.73 -0.79
C GLN A 110 0.68 -3.84 -0.18
N PHE A 111 1.77 -3.67 -0.92
CA PHE A 111 2.85 -2.78 -0.55
C PHE A 111 2.90 -1.58 -1.49
N ILE A 112 2.46 -0.43 -1.01
CA ILE A 112 2.46 0.81 -1.78
C ILE A 112 3.81 1.49 -1.58
N THR A 113 4.51 1.73 -2.68
CA THR A 113 5.93 2.11 -2.65
C THR A 113 6.27 3.28 -3.55
N SER A 114 7.50 3.78 -3.45
CA SER A 114 8.08 4.77 -4.38
C SER A 114 8.09 4.26 -5.85
N PRO A 115 8.19 5.13 -6.87
CA PRO A 115 8.28 4.72 -8.28
C PRO A 115 9.36 3.67 -8.53
N PHE A 116 9.10 2.70 -9.41
CA PHE A 116 10.06 1.64 -9.68
C PHE A 116 11.35 2.17 -10.33
N ALA A 117 12.48 1.62 -9.89
CA ALA A 117 13.75 1.74 -10.57
C ALA A 117 13.71 0.98 -11.91
N LYS A 118 14.52 1.38 -12.88
CA LYS A 118 14.60 0.71 -14.20
C LYS A 118 14.92 -0.79 -14.08
N ASP A 119 15.72 -1.15 -13.08
CA ASP A 119 16.23 -2.50 -12.78
C ASP A 119 15.56 -3.11 -11.52
N VAL A 120 14.30 -2.72 -11.24
CA VAL A 120 13.55 -3.11 -10.03
C VAL A 120 13.55 -4.63 -9.79
N SER A 121 13.34 -5.43 -10.84
CA SER A 121 13.30 -6.90 -10.75
C SER A 121 14.60 -7.45 -10.17
N ASP A 122 15.75 -7.06 -10.74
CA ASP A 122 17.04 -7.63 -10.39
C ASP A 122 17.47 -7.17 -9.00
N LYS A 123 17.25 -5.89 -8.68
CA LYS A 123 17.52 -5.34 -7.35
C LYS A 123 16.69 -6.02 -6.28
N LEU A 124 15.39 -6.19 -6.51
CA LEU A 124 14.49 -6.83 -5.55
C LEU A 124 14.88 -8.30 -5.33
N LYS A 125 15.11 -9.06 -6.41
CA LYS A 125 15.50 -10.48 -6.33
C LYS A 125 16.82 -10.66 -5.59
N LYS A 126 17.85 -9.88 -5.95
CA LYS A 126 19.15 -9.91 -5.28
C LYS A 126 19.00 -9.59 -3.80
N ARG A 127 18.28 -8.52 -3.47
CA ARG A 127 18.16 -8.06 -2.08
C ARG A 127 17.34 -9.00 -1.21
N LEU A 128 16.28 -9.62 -1.74
CA LEU A 128 15.54 -10.67 -1.05
C LEU A 128 16.43 -11.89 -0.74
N LYS A 129 17.30 -12.28 -1.68
CA LYS A 129 18.28 -13.35 -1.48
C LYS A 129 19.28 -13.01 -0.36
N ASP A 130 19.76 -11.77 -0.29
CA ASP A 130 20.64 -11.31 0.81
C ASP A 130 19.99 -11.51 2.18
N PHE A 131 18.65 -11.37 2.27
CA PHE A 131 17.88 -11.61 3.48
C PHE A 131 17.48 -13.07 3.70
N LYS A 132 17.95 -14.01 2.87
CA LYS A 132 17.56 -15.43 2.89
C LYS A 132 16.05 -15.63 2.66
N ALA A 133 15.38 -14.71 1.98
CA ALA A 133 14.01 -14.88 1.52
C ALA A 133 13.99 -15.63 0.18
N LYS A 134 13.07 -16.59 0.03
CA LYS A 134 12.91 -17.36 -1.22
C LYS A 134 11.73 -16.83 -2.01
N ILE A 135 11.95 -16.54 -3.28
CA ILE A 135 10.88 -16.20 -4.22
C ILE A 135 10.29 -17.50 -4.77
N ILE A 136 8.97 -17.64 -4.70
CA ILE A 136 8.21 -18.77 -5.23
C ILE A 136 7.66 -18.43 -6.62
N ASP A 137 7.05 -17.25 -6.76
CA ASP A 137 6.47 -16.75 -8.00
C ASP A 137 6.73 -15.25 -8.12
N TYR A 138 6.85 -14.76 -9.36
CA TYR A 138 7.11 -13.37 -9.68
C TYR A 138 6.46 -13.02 -11.02
N LYS A 139 5.57 -12.03 -10.99
CA LYS A 139 4.96 -11.43 -12.18
C LYS A 139 5.06 -9.92 -12.08
N MET A 140 5.34 -9.27 -13.18
CA MET A 140 5.42 -7.82 -13.25
C MET A 140 4.66 -7.35 -14.49
N ASN A 141 3.88 -6.29 -14.32
CA ASN A 141 3.29 -5.52 -15.41
C ASN A 141 3.70 -4.05 -15.24
N ASP A 142 3.12 -3.17 -16.06
CA ASP A 142 3.46 -1.75 -16.07
C ASP A 142 3.08 -1.01 -14.79
N GLU A 143 2.14 -1.55 -14.02
CA GLU A 143 1.56 -0.89 -12.84
C GLU A 143 1.99 -1.51 -11.51
N ALA A 144 2.36 -2.79 -11.50
CA ALA A 144 2.58 -3.55 -10.27
C ALA A 144 3.53 -4.74 -10.44
N ILE A 145 4.06 -5.18 -9.30
CA ILE A 145 4.77 -6.45 -9.16
C ILE A 145 3.96 -7.35 -8.24
N LEU A 146 3.53 -8.51 -8.72
CA LEU A 146 2.95 -9.56 -7.89
C LEU A 146 4.04 -10.58 -7.55
N ILE A 147 4.40 -10.67 -6.27
CA ILE A 147 5.49 -11.54 -5.81
C ILE A 147 5.03 -12.47 -4.69
N THR A 148 5.33 -13.76 -4.81
CA THR A 148 5.12 -14.73 -3.74
C THR A 148 6.45 -15.04 -3.05
N ILE A 149 6.54 -14.74 -1.77
CA ILE A 149 7.77 -14.85 -0.98
C ILE A 149 7.55 -15.86 0.15
N LYS A 150 8.52 -16.77 0.34
CA LYS A 150 8.69 -17.57 1.56
C LYS A 150 9.77 -16.96 2.42
N TYR A 151 9.41 -16.60 3.66
CA TYR A 151 10.34 -16.02 4.62
C TYR A 151 9.91 -16.34 6.06
N ASN A 152 10.87 -16.74 6.91
CA ASN A 152 10.62 -17.16 8.30
C ASN A 152 9.44 -18.13 8.46
N GLY A 153 9.37 -19.16 7.60
CA GLY A 153 8.30 -20.18 7.64
C GLY A 153 6.96 -19.74 7.04
N LYS A 154 6.73 -18.44 6.83
CA LYS A 154 5.50 -17.90 6.22
C LYS A 154 5.63 -17.80 4.70
N ILE A 155 4.51 -17.99 4.01
CA ILE A 155 4.38 -17.77 2.56
C ILE A 155 3.31 -16.71 2.34
N LYS A 156 3.66 -15.63 1.63
CA LYS A 156 2.70 -14.57 1.28
C LYS A 156 2.87 -14.15 -0.16
N GLN A 157 1.75 -13.93 -0.84
CA GLN A 157 1.69 -13.22 -2.10
C GLN A 157 1.42 -11.75 -1.80
N ILE A 158 2.28 -10.87 -2.29
CA ILE A 158 2.24 -9.43 -2.06
C ILE A 158 2.21 -8.75 -3.42
N GLU A 159 1.26 -7.83 -3.59
CA GLU A 159 1.21 -6.93 -4.73
C GLU A 159 1.90 -5.62 -4.36
N ILE A 160 2.99 -5.30 -5.06
CA ILE A 160 3.77 -4.09 -4.85
C ILE A 160 3.35 -3.09 -5.93
N ILE A 161 2.90 -1.90 -5.50
CA ILE A 161 2.31 -0.89 -6.40
C ILE A 161 2.99 0.45 -6.14
N PRO A 162 3.50 1.16 -7.17
CA PRO A 162 3.96 2.53 -7.00
C PRO A 162 2.83 3.45 -6.56
N PHE A 163 3.10 4.35 -5.62
CA PHE A 163 2.11 5.34 -5.16
C PHE A 163 1.57 6.21 -6.31
N THR A 164 2.40 6.51 -7.32
CA THR A 164 1.98 7.25 -8.51
C THR A 164 0.85 6.56 -9.28
N VAL A 165 0.80 5.22 -9.28
CA VAL A 165 -0.30 4.46 -9.89
C VAL A 165 -1.57 4.63 -9.08
N ILE A 166 -1.50 4.51 -7.74
CA ILE A 166 -2.66 4.71 -6.86
C ILE A 166 -3.17 6.15 -6.98
N LEU A 167 -2.26 7.13 -6.99
CA LEU A 167 -2.58 8.54 -7.16
C LEU A 167 -3.31 8.77 -8.50
N LYS A 168 -2.80 8.23 -9.61
CA LYS A 168 -3.47 8.34 -10.92
C LYS A 168 -4.89 7.77 -10.86
N ARG A 169 -5.04 6.52 -10.40
CA ARG A 169 -6.35 5.87 -10.26
C ARG A 169 -7.31 6.65 -9.36
N PHE A 170 -6.80 7.26 -8.29
CA PHE A 170 -7.57 8.14 -7.42
C PHE A 170 -8.04 9.41 -8.15
N LEU A 171 -7.15 10.08 -8.88
CA LEU A 171 -7.49 11.28 -9.64
C LEU A 171 -8.55 10.98 -10.72
N ASP A 172 -8.43 9.84 -11.41
CA ASP A 172 -9.40 9.38 -12.40
C ASP A 172 -10.79 9.14 -11.80
N LEU A 173 -10.87 8.76 -10.51
CA LEU A 173 -12.14 8.53 -9.80
C LEU A 173 -12.82 9.82 -9.33
N ILE A 174 -12.05 10.87 -9.03
CA ILE A 174 -12.59 12.12 -8.46
C ILE A 174 -12.88 13.19 -9.51
N GLN A 175 -12.32 13.08 -10.72
CA GLN A 175 -12.45 14.10 -11.77
C GLN A 175 -13.91 14.44 -12.13
N ASP A 176 -14.83 13.50 -11.92
CA ASP A 176 -16.26 13.65 -12.21
C ASP A 176 -17.14 13.74 -10.95
N ARG A 177 -16.52 13.71 -9.76
CA ARG A 177 -17.23 13.72 -8.49
C ARG A 177 -17.34 15.12 -7.94
N LYS A 178 -18.53 15.45 -7.43
CA LYS A 178 -18.81 16.69 -6.67
C LYS A 178 -18.99 16.45 -5.17
N GLU A 179 -18.83 15.20 -4.74
CA GLU A 179 -18.95 14.80 -3.34
C GLU A 179 -17.88 15.50 -2.49
N TYR A 180 -18.26 15.87 -1.27
CA TYR A 180 -17.37 16.56 -0.34
C TYR A 180 -16.43 15.58 0.38
N PHE A 181 -15.12 15.77 0.21
CA PHE A 181 -14.12 15.11 1.07
C PHE A 181 -13.85 15.93 2.32
N SER A 182 -13.94 15.32 3.50
CA SER A 182 -13.68 15.98 4.79
C SER A 182 -12.23 16.47 4.92
N LYS A 183 -11.27 15.75 4.34
CA LYS A 183 -9.85 16.13 4.30
C LYS A 183 -9.60 17.26 3.30
N VAL A 184 -9.02 18.36 3.79
CA VAL A 184 -8.72 19.57 2.99
C VAL A 184 -7.79 19.26 1.82
N THR A 185 -6.75 18.45 2.04
CA THR A 185 -5.79 18.04 1.00
C THR A 185 -6.47 17.31 -0.15
N ILE A 186 -7.29 16.31 0.17
CA ILE A 186 -8.05 15.51 -0.81
C ILE A 186 -9.04 16.39 -1.58
N ARG A 187 -9.69 17.33 -0.89
CA ARG A 187 -10.59 18.30 -1.52
C ARG A 187 -9.85 19.23 -2.48
N ALA A 188 -8.69 19.74 -2.09
CA ALA A 188 -7.89 20.58 -2.96
C ALA A 188 -7.52 19.81 -4.25
N MET A 189 -7.12 18.54 -4.15
CA MET A 189 -6.84 17.69 -5.31
C MET A 189 -8.06 17.53 -6.23
N GLN A 190 -9.26 17.30 -5.65
CA GLN A 190 -10.50 17.23 -6.41
C GLN A 190 -10.75 18.52 -7.20
N TRP A 191 -10.62 19.68 -6.55
CA TRP A 191 -10.77 20.99 -7.20
C TRP A 191 -9.77 21.19 -8.35
N PHE A 192 -8.48 20.87 -8.13
CA PHE A 192 -7.47 20.98 -9.18
C PHE A 192 -7.76 20.03 -10.36
N SER A 193 -8.23 18.80 -10.09
CA SER A 193 -8.60 17.86 -11.13
C SER A 193 -9.77 18.36 -11.98
N ILE A 194 -10.82 18.90 -11.35
CA ILE A 194 -11.99 19.46 -12.05
C ILE A 194 -11.56 20.63 -12.93
N LEU A 195 -10.82 21.59 -12.37
CA LEU A 195 -10.33 22.75 -13.12
C LEU A 195 -9.46 22.33 -14.32
N LYS A 196 -8.53 21.39 -14.12
CA LYS A 196 -7.68 20.89 -15.20
C LYS A 196 -8.50 20.30 -16.36
N LYS A 197 -9.57 19.56 -16.05
CA LYS A 197 -10.47 18.99 -17.05
C LYS A 197 -11.21 20.08 -17.84
N GLU A 198 -11.71 21.10 -17.15
CA GLU A 198 -12.37 22.25 -17.79
C GLU A 198 -11.43 22.98 -18.75
N TYR A 199 -10.18 23.26 -18.34
CA TYR A 199 -9.17 23.89 -19.21
C TYR A 199 -8.82 23.04 -20.44
N GLN A 200 -8.61 21.73 -20.27
CA GLN A 200 -8.34 20.84 -21.41
C GLN A 200 -9.50 20.77 -22.40
N THR A 201 -10.73 20.92 -21.92
CA THR A 201 -11.92 20.97 -22.79
C THR A 201 -11.91 22.27 -23.60
N ILE A 202 -11.58 23.40 -22.98
CA ILE A 202 -11.50 24.70 -23.67
C ILE A 202 -10.44 24.69 -24.78
N ASP A 203 -9.26 24.10 -24.52
CA ASP A 203 -8.17 24.03 -25.52
C ASP A 203 -8.49 23.12 -26.72
N THR A 204 -9.42 22.17 -26.59
CA THR A 204 -9.87 21.33 -27.72
C THR A 204 -10.93 21.99 -28.63
N PHE A 205 -11.46 23.15 -28.24
CA PHE A 205 -12.45 23.91 -29.03
C PHE A 205 -11.85 25.04 -29.88
N TRP A 206 -10.52 25.25 -29.81
CA TRP A 206 -9.77 26.20 -30.64
C TRP A 206 -8.88 25.47 -31.65
#